data_AF-A0A2H9QPQ7-F1
#
_entry.id   AF-A0A2H9QPQ7-F1
#
_cell.length_a   1.000
_cell.length_b   1.000
_cell.length_c   1.000
_cell.angle_alpha   90.00
_cell.angle_beta   90.00
_cell.angle_gamma   90.00
#
_symmetry.space_group_name_H-M   'P 1'
#
loop_
_entity.id
_entity.type
_entity.pdbx_description
1 polymer ?
#
loop_
_entity_poly.entity_id
_entity_poly.type
_entity_poly.pdbx_seq_one_letter_code
_entity_poly.pdbx_strand_id
1 'polypeptide(L)'
;KEIVKRVLDLLQNYKNYPLSSSILEPSSGTRNFVKELEKRGFENISECEIDETLTETPKDFFGLERNEKFDLIIGNPPFTKYNVKESYFYPSNYKNNFFLGKELQKKEKIQIEKAFILKSIEHLKNKDSSIAFVLPISFFIGNKNKETKKIVLDKFSTIIIYQNDKTWFEEPIPCCFAIFTNIEEFKEKAILLYEDGVCVNEMLDKERLLQEELIPQSFLYKKKNGNGNGTHSLQDYLSDKITKYKRDYKTNNISGANILSKTKIPEGKDVKDYALAVVRVGNSSIGKTGLINLKEDVLNDMFYVFGFNEKYSEDKLLKEKIVDELNKNQEHFRNLSIRVGSKSMKKVDLLDFRINL
;
A
#
# COMPACT_ATOMS: atom_id res chain seq x y z
N LYS A 1 7.49 -6.02 19.20
CA LYS A 1 7.71 -5.25 20.45
C LYS A 1 7.93 -3.76 20.20
N GLU A 2 8.83 -3.34 19.30
CA GLU A 2 9.05 -1.92 18.98
C GLU A 2 7.78 -1.20 18.48
N ILE A 3 7.02 -1.84 17.58
CA ILE A 3 5.73 -1.33 17.05
C ILE A 3 4.79 -0.95 18.18
N VAL A 4 4.59 -1.84 19.15
CA VAL A 4 3.65 -1.65 20.26
C VAL A 4 4.04 -0.43 21.08
N LYS A 5 5.32 -0.32 21.45
CA LYS A 5 5.82 0.85 22.19
C LYS A 5 5.57 2.13 21.42
N ARG A 6 5.89 2.14 20.12
CA ARG A 6 5.72 3.31 19.26
C ARG A 6 4.26 3.76 19.13
N VAL A 7 3.32 2.82 18.99
CA VAL A 7 1.88 3.15 18.96
C VAL A 7 1.44 3.76 20.29
N LEU A 8 1.87 3.18 21.42
CA LEU A 8 1.51 3.68 22.75
C LEU A 8 2.14 5.04 23.05
N ASP A 9 3.40 5.26 22.69
CA ASP A 9 4.09 6.53 22.85
C ASP A 9 3.42 7.61 21.99
N LEU A 10 3.08 7.27 20.74
CA LEU A 10 2.33 8.16 19.87
C LEU A 10 0.98 8.53 20.48
N LEU A 11 0.22 7.55 20.98
CA LEU A 11 -1.06 7.80 21.63
C LEU A 11 -0.89 8.75 22.83
N GLN A 12 0.06 8.49 23.71
CA GLN A 12 0.32 9.30 24.91
C GLN A 12 0.76 10.74 24.58
N ASN A 13 1.45 10.96 23.46
CA ASN A 13 1.83 12.31 23.01
C ASN A 13 0.61 13.18 22.67
N TYR A 14 -0.51 12.58 22.28
CA TYR A 14 -1.73 13.31 21.89
C TYR A 14 -2.84 13.21 22.93
N LYS A 15 -2.93 12.10 23.66
CA LYS A 15 -4.01 11.84 24.60
C LYS A 15 -3.58 10.87 25.71
N ASN A 16 -3.66 11.36 26.94
CA ASN A 16 -3.39 10.55 28.13
C ASN A 16 -4.66 9.86 28.63
N TYR A 17 -4.48 8.63 29.09
CA TYR A 17 -5.51 7.82 29.72
C TYR A 17 -5.14 7.55 31.18
N PRO A 18 -6.07 7.73 32.13
CA PRO A 18 -5.88 7.26 33.51
C PRO A 18 -5.55 5.77 33.55
N LEU A 19 -4.73 5.33 34.51
CA LEU A 19 -4.37 3.91 34.66
C LEU A 19 -5.59 2.99 34.94
N SER A 20 -6.69 3.58 35.42
CA SER A 20 -7.98 2.90 35.64
C SER A 20 -8.87 2.80 34.40
N SER A 21 -8.46 3.36 33.26
CA SER A 21 -9.22 3.28 32.00
C SER A 21 -9.44 1.84 31.56
N SER A 22 -10.65 1.54 31.06
CA SER A 22 -10.94 0.23 30.48
C SER A 22 -10.39 0.14 29.06
N ILE A 23 -9.52 -0.84 28.82
CA ILE A 23 -8.83 -1.03 27.53
C ILE A 23 -9.22 -2.37 26.92
N LEU A 24 -9.42 -2.42 25.61
CA LEU A 24 -9.62 -3.66 24.86
C LEU A 24 -8.54 -3.86 23.81
N GLU A 25 -7.91 -5.05 23.81
CA GLU A 25 -7.14 -5.59 22.67
C GLU A 25 -8.00 -6.63 21.91
N PRO A 26 -8.61 -6.28 20.75
CA PRO A 26 -9.64 -7.11 20.12
C PRO A 26 -9.09 -8.33 19.35
N SER A 27 -7.77 -8.46 19.21
CA SER A 27 -7.09 -9.57 18.55
C SER A 27 -5.68 -9.69 19.13
N SER A 28 -5.57 -10.24 20.34
CA SER A 28 -4.37 -10.06 21.15
C SER A 28 -3.18 -10.92 20.72
N GLY A 29 -3.41 -12.03 20.01
CA GLY A 29 -2.38 -12.93 19.53
C GLY A 29 -1.44 -13.36 20.66
N THR A 30 -0.18 -12.95 20.56
CA THR A 30 0.84 -13.21 21.60
C THR A 30 0.81 -12.21 22.77
N ARG A 31 -0.27 -11.42 22.87
CA ARG A 31 -0.58 -10.45 23.94
C ARG A 31 0.43 -9.31 24.03
N ASN A 32 0.91 -8.83 22.88
CA ASN A 32 2.01 -7.85 22.87
C ASN A 32 1.57 -6.47 23.37
N PHE A 33 0.36 -6.00 23.04
CA PHE A 33 -0.13 -4.73 23.58
C PHE A 33 -0.49 -4.88 25.07
N VAL A 34 -1.24 -5.92 25.45
CA VAL A 34 -1.56 -6.21 26.87
C VAL A 34 -0.30 -6.19 27.74
N LYS A 35 0.74 -6.97 27.39
CA LYS A 35 2.00 -7.03 28.17
C LYS A 35 2.73 -5.69 28.29
N GLU A 36 2.59 -4.80 27.31
CA GLU A 36 3.22 -3.48 27.36
C GLU A 36 2.36 -2.47 28.13
N LEU A 37 1.03 -2.58 28.05
CA LEU A 37 0.09 -1.78 28.84
C LEU A 37 0.19 -2.11 30.34
N GLU A 38 0.26 -3.40 30.70
CA GLU A 38 0.49 -3.85 32.09
C GLU A 38 1.79 -3.26 32.66
N LYS A 39 2.87 -3.28 31.87
CA LYS A 39 4.15 -2.66 32.28
C LYS A 39 4.07 -1.15 32.48
N ARG A 40 3.12 -0.48 31.81
CA ARG A 40 2.83 0.95 31.98
C ARG A 40 1.85 1.22 33.13
N GLY A 41 1.42 0.17 33.85
CA GLY A 41 0.57 0.27 35.05
C GLY A 41 -0.93 0.25 34.77
N PHE A 42 -1.38 -0.09 33.55
CA PHE A 42 -2.80 -0.29 33.28
C PHE A 42 -3.25 -1.64 33.83
N GLU A 43 -4.36 -1.64 34.57
CA GLU A 43 -4.87 -2.84 35.24
C GLU A 43 -6.17 -3.37 34.61
N ASN A 44 -6.97 -2.50 33.99
CA ASN A 44 -8.28 -2.86 33.44
C ASN A 44 -8.20 -3.15 31.93
N ILE A 45 -7.58 -4.28 31.59
CA ILE A 45 -7.35 -4.69 30.20
C ILE A 45 -8.18 -5.94 29.89
N SER A 46 -9.06 -5.83 28.90
CA SER A 46 -9.75 -6.96 28.28
C SER A 46 -9.08 -7.32 26.97
N GLU A 47 -9.15 -8.59 26.58
CA GLU A 47 -8.59 -9.06 25.32
C GLU A 47 -9.51 -10.09 24.66
N CYS A 48 -9.37 -10.22 23.35
CA CYS A 48 -10.00 -11.27 22.55
C CYS A 48 -8.92 -11.94 21.71
N GLU A 49 -8.85 -13.27 21.75
CA GLU A 49 -8.04 -14.08 20.85
C GLU A 49 -8.84 -15.32 20.49
N ILE A 50 -8.95 -15.60 19.20
CA ILE A 50 -9.76 -16.70 18.69
C ILE A 50 -8.94 -17.97 18.48
N ASP A 51 -7.64 -17.82 18.25
CA ASP A 51 -6.72 -18.92 17.99
C ASP A 51 -6.42 -19.66 19.30
N GLU A 52 -7.00 -20.85 19.43
CA GLU A 52 -6.77 -21.81 20.52
C GLU A 52 -5.30 -22.17 20.74
N THR A 53 -4.43 -21.95 19.74
CA THR A 53 -2.98 -22.18 19.90
C THR A 53 -2.27 -21.04 20.62
N LEU A 54 -2.91 -19.87 20.73
CA LEU A 54 -2.37 -18.66 21.33
C LEU A 54 -2.99 -18.33 22.69
N THR A 55 -4.15 -18.92 23.02
CA THR A 55 -4.85 -18.70 24.29
C THR A 55 -5.55 -19.97 24.79
N GLU A 56 -5.63 -20.14 26.12
CA GLU A 56 -6.41 -21.21 26.75
C GLU A 56 -7.93 -20.90 26.77
N THR A 57 -8.30 -19.62 26.58
CA THR A 57 -9.69 -19.15 26.64
C THR A 57 -10.06 -18.37 25.38
N PRO A 58 -10.35 -19.07 24.26
CA PRO A 58 -10.70 -18.42 23.00
C PRO A 58 -11.93 -17.52 23.15
N LYS A 59 -11.81 -16.29 22.68
CA LYS A 59 -12.88 -15.28 22.67
C LYS A 59 -12.94 -14.60 21.32
N ASP A 60 -14.08 -14.73 20.65
CA ASP A 60 -14.36 -14.04 19.40
C ASP A 60 -14.73 -12.57 19.67
N PHE A 61 -13.93 -11.63 19.17
CA PHE A 61 -14.22 -10.21 19.27
C PHE A 61 -15.56 -9.82 18.63
N PHE A 62 -15.95 -10.47 17.54
CA PHE A 62 -17.24 -10.17 16.92
C PHE A 62 -18.42 -10.81 17.67
N GLY A 63 -18.14 -11.74 18.59
CA GLY A 63 -19.10 -12.29 19.55
C GLY A 63 -19.22 -11.46 20.84
N LEU A 64 -18.35 -10.46 21.04
CA LEU A 64 -18.33 -9.61 22.23
C LEU A 64 -19.67 -8.86 22.41
N GLU A 65 -20.19 -8.88 23.64
CA GLU A 65 -21.49 -8.30 23.96
C GLU A 65 -21.47 -6.77 23.85
N ARG A 66 -22.49 -6.17 23.22
CA ARG A 66 -22.52 -4.73 22.91
C ARG A 66 -22.56 -3.80 24.15
N ASN A 67 -22.91 -4.34 25.32
CA ASN A 67 -22.87 -3.63 26.61
C ASN A 67 -21.43 -3.45 27.13
N GLU A 68 -20.45 -4.25 26.68
CA GLU A 68 -19.04 -4.09 27.02
C GLU A 68 -18.49 -2.83 26.35
N LYS A 69 -18.00 -1.86 27.14
CA LYS A 69 -17.55 -0.54 26.66
C LYS A 69 -16.16 -0.18 27.17
N PHE A 70 -15.35 0.43 26.31
CA PHE A 70 -13.94 0.73 26.56
C PHE A 70 -13.58 2.19 26.34
N ASP A 71 -12.69 2.71 27.19
CA ASP A 71 -12.07 4.03 27.04
C ASP A 71 -11.05 4.05 25.88
N LEU A 72 -10.36 2.93 25.66
CA LEU A 72 -9.41 2.74 24.57
C LEU A 72 -9.56 1.35 23.96
N ILE A 73 -9.60 1.28 22.63
CA ILE A 73 -9.50 0.01 21.90
C ILE A 73 -8.22 0.07 21.07
N ILE A 74 -7.30 -0.85 21.29
CA ILE A 74 -5.95 -0.79 20.73
C ILE A 74 -5.48 -2.16 20.26
N GLY A 75 -4.78 -2.23 19.13
CA GLY A 75 -4.25 -3.51 18.66
C GLY A 75 -3.72 -3.52 17.24
N ASN A 76 -3.39 -4.71 16.77
CA ASN A 76 -3.01 -4.99 15.40
C ASN A 76 -4.03 -5.98 14.81
N PRO A 77 -5.19 -5.50 14.31
CA PRO A 77 -6.19 -6.38 13.73
C PRO A 77 -5.58 -7.18 12.56
N PRO A 78 -6.09 -8.40 12.29
CA PRO A 78 -5.66 -9.19 11.14
C PRO A 78 -5.88 -8.42 9.83
N PHE A 79 -5.11 -8.75 8.78
CA PHE A 79 -5.22 -8.08 7.48
C PHE A 79 -5.95 -8.95 6.45
N THR A 80 -6.81 -8.36 5.62
CA THR A 80 -7.59 -9.07 4.58
C THR A 80 -6.69 -9.75 3.57
N LYS A 81 -5.45 -9.29 3.38
CA LYS A 81 -4.47 -9.97 2.53
C LYS A 81 -4.25 -11.42 2.98
N TYR A 82 -4.27 -11.68 4.29
CA TYR A 82 -4.13 -13.00 4.90
C TYR A 82 -5.45 -13.73 5.12
N ASN A 83 -6.59 -13.13 4.73
CA ASN A 83 -7.87 -13.83 4.69
C ASN A 83 -7.88 -14.81 3.50
N VAL A 84 -7.21 -15.95 3.68
CA VAL A 84 -7.14 -17.09 2.75
C VAL A 84 -8.19 -18.14 3.11
N LYS A 85 -8.40 -19.15 2.26
CA LYS A 85 -9.49 -20.13 2.43
C LYS A 85 -9.42 -20.90 3.74
N GLU A 86 -8.22 -21.06 4.28
CA GLU A 86 -7.93 -21.77 5.53
C GLU A 86 -8.04 -20.85 6.76
N SER A 87 -8.09 -19.53 6.54
CA SER A 87 -8.14 -18.58 7.64
C SER A 87 -9.49 -18.60 8.34
N TYR A 88 -9.48 -18.32 9.63
CA TYR A 88 -10.67 -18.24 10.47
C TYR A 88 -11.71 -17.25 9.92
N PHE A 89 -11.26 -16.09 9.42
CA PHE A 89 -12.12 -15.02 8.90
C PHE A 89 -12.59 -15.21 7.46
N TYR A 90 -12.34 -16.37 6.86
CA TYR A 90 -12.85 -16.68 5.54
C TYR A 90 -14.36 -16.96 5.62
N PRO A 91 -15.20 -16.42 4.71
CA PRO A 91 -16.66 -16.51 4.84
C PRO A 91 -17.22 -17.91 5.05
N SER A 92 -16.60 -18.97 4.50
CA SER A 92 -17.06 -20.35 4.69
C SER A 92 -16.69 -20.96 6.04
N ASN A 93 -15.65 -20.44 6.70
CA ASN A 93 -15.12 -20.97 7.95
C ASN A 93 -15.72 -20.25 9.16
N TYR A 94 -16.14 -19.01 8.95
CA TYR A 94 -16.71 -18.17 9.99
C TYR A 94 -18.22 -18.39 10.09
N LYS A 95 -18.64 -19.34 10.94
CA LYS A 95 -20.04 -19.73 11.10
C LYS A 95 -20.81 -18.73 11.97
N ASN A 96 -21.97 -18.29 11.50
CA ASN A 96 -23.06 -17.69 12.31
C ASN A 96 -22.75 -16.39 13.08
N ASN A 97 -21.92 -15.49 12.55
CA ASN A 97 -21.81 -14.15 13.13
C ASN A 97 -22.63 -13.14 12.32
N PHE A 98 -23.63 -12.54 12.96
CA PHE A 98 -24.53 -11.56 12.35
C PHE A 98 -23.81 -10.26 11.93
N PHE A 99 -22.70 -9.91 12.58
CA PHE A 99 -21.95 -8.69 12.31
C PHE A 99 -21.13 -8.77 11.01
N LEU A 100 -20.52 -9.94 10.71
CA LEU A 100 -19.75 -10.16 9.47
C LEU A 100 -20.63 -10.47 8.25
N GLY A 101 -21.65 -9.64 8.03
CA GLY A 101 -22.63 -9.77 6.96
C GLY A 101 -22.09 -9.47 5.55
N LYS A 102 -22.98 -9.59 4.56
CA LYS A 102 -22.66 -9.40 3.12
C LYS A 102 -22.06 -8.02 2.80
N GLU A 103 -22.39 -6.99 3.56
CA GLU A 103 -21.90 -5.61 3.33
C GLU A 103 -20.38 -5.48 3.55
N LEU A 104 -19.80 -6.33 4.39
CA LEU A 104 -18.36 -6.39 4.64
C LEU A 104 -17.65 -7.37 3.70
N GLN A 105 -18.41 -8.10 2.87
CA GLN A 105 -17.87 -9.00 1.86
C GLN A 105 -17.58 -8.24 0.58
N LYS A 106 -16.34 -8.36 0.09
CA LYS A 106 -15.98 -7.89 -1.24
C LYS A 106 -15.30 -9.03 -2.00
N LYS A 107 -15.96 -9.49 -3.07
CA LYS A 107 -15.68 -10.81 -3.67
C LYS A 107 -15.91 -11.90 -2.60
N GLU A 108 -15.04 -12.90 -2.54
CA GLU A 108 -15.11 -14.03 -1.61
C GLU A 108 -14.39 -13.77 -0.27
N LYS A 109 -14.12 -12.50 0.09
CA LYS A 109 -13.36 -12.17 1.31
C LYS A 109 -14.06 -11.12 2.14
N ILE A 110 -13.98 -11.28 3.47
CA ILE A 110 -14.34 -10.22 4.43
C ILE A 110 -13.23 -9.17 4.43
N GLN A 111 -13.65 -7.91 4.39
CA GLN A 111 -12.80 -6.74 4.60
C GLN A 111 -12.55 -6.57 6.11
N ILE A 112 -11.63 -7.36 6.64
CA ILE A 112 -11.51 -7.62 8.07
C ILE A 112 -11.06 -6.37 8.84
N GLU A 113 -10.21 -5.52 8.26
CA GLU A 113 -9.80 -4.28 8.89
C GLU A 113 -11.00 -3.35 9.11
N LYS A 114 -11.94 -3.30 8.13
CA LYS A 114 -13.19 -2.55 8.29
C LYS A 114 -14.05 -3.13 9.38
N ALA A 115 -14.18 -4.46 9.40
CA ALA A 115 -15.01 -5.14 10.38
C ALA A 115 -14.53 -4.84 11.80
N PHE A 116 -13.22 -4.93 12.05
CA PHE A 116 -12.64 -4.59 13.34
C PHE A 116 -12.91 -3.13 13.72
N ILE A 117 -12.68 -2.18 12.81
CA ILE A 117 -12.96 -0.76 13.08
C ILE A 117 -14.43 -0.53 13.45
N LEU A 118 -15.36 -1.07 12.66
CA LEU A 118 -16.79 -0.86 12.89
C LEU A 118 -17.27 -1.52 14.19
N LYS A 119 -16.80 -2.73 14.49
CA LYS A 119 -17.14 -3.40 15.76
C LYS A 119 -16.55 -2.63 16.94
N SER A 120 -15.31 -2.14 16.83
CA SER A 120 -14.71 -1.29 17.86
C SER A 120 -15.50 0.00 18.10
N ILE A 121 -16.08 0.61 17.07
CA ILE A 121 -16.96 1.79 17.24
C ILE A 121 -18.20 1.43 18.09
N GLU A 122 -18.76 0.22 17.96
CA GLU A 122 -19.87 -0.23 18.81
C GLU A 122 -19.45 -0.35 20.28
N HIS A 123 -18.17 -0.57 20.58
CA HIS A 123 -17.66 -0.78 21.95
C HIS A 123 -17.01 0.46 22.57
N LEU A 124 -17.10 1.63 21.94
CA LEU A 124 -16.64 2.89 22.55
C LEU A 124 -17.55 3.30 23.71
N LYS A 125 -16.96 3.64 24.85
CA LYS A 125 -17.68 4.04 26.05
C LYS A 125 -18.33 5.40 25.94
N ASN A 126 -17.64 6.37 25.35
CA ASN A 126 -18.13 7.74 25.20
C ASN A 126 -17.38 8.48 24.08
N LYS A 127 -17.64 9.79 23.94
CA LYS A 127 -16.98 10.66 22.95
C LYS A 127 -15.48 10.81 23.18
N ASP A 128 -15.00 10.62 24.41
CA ASP A 128 -13.60 10.76 24.77
C ASP A 128 -12.82 9.45 24.55
N SER A 129 -13.51 8.37 24.15
CA SER A 129 -12.88 7.10 23.79
C SER A 129 -12.10 7.18 22.47
N SER A 130 -11.10 6.31 22.30
CA SER A 130 -10.30 6.25 21.05
C SER A 130 -10.13 4.83 20.54
N ILE A 131 -9.79 4.74 19.25
CA ILE A 131 -9.31 3.51 18.61
C ILE A 131 -7.87 3.77 18.15
N ALA A 132 -6.94 2.87 18.46
CA ALA A 132 -5.55 2.94 18.01
C ALA A 132 -5.15 1.62 17.35
N PHE A 133 -5.04 1.59 16.02
CA PHE A 133 -4.73 0.37 15.28
C PHE A 133 -3.49 0.47 14.42
N VAL A 134 -2.79 -0.66 14.28
CA VAL A 134 -1.88 -0.89 13.17
C VAL A 134 -2.71 -1.34 11.98
N LEU A 135 -2.69 -0.58 10.88
CA LEU A 135 -3.50 -0.84 9.68
C LEU A 135 -2.61 -0.89 8.43
N PRO A 136 -2.98 -1.66 7.40
CA PRO A 136 -2.31 -1.56 6.11
C PRO A 136 -2.59 -0.18 5.50
N ILE A 137 -1.57 0.47 4.91
CA ILE A 137 -1.70 1.80 4.30
C ILE A 137 -2.80 1.83 3.23
N SER A 138 -3.08 0.67 2.63
CA SER A 138 -4.14 0.49 1.65
C SER A 138 -5.52 0.92 2.14
N PHE A 139 -5.74 0.95 3.47
CA PHE A 139 -6.97 1.46 4.06
C PHE A 139 -7.22 2.93 3.69
N PHE A 140 -6.16 3.73 3.64
CA PHE A 140 -6.21 5.17 3.40
C PHE A 140 -6.05 5.56 1.92
N ILE A 141 -6.05 4.60 0.99
CA ILE A 141 -6.02 4.92 -0.44
C ILE A 141 -7.25 5.75 -0.83
N GLY A 142 -7.03 6.78 -1.65
CA GLY A 142 -8.08 7.65 -2.16
C GLY A 142 -9.18 6.85 -2.84
N ASN A 143 -10.43 7.17 -2.54
CA ASN A 143 -11.62 6.47 -2.99
C ASN A 143 -11.81 5.00 -2.55
N LYS A 144 -10.90 4.41 -1.75
CA LYS A 144 -11.14 3.13 -1.09
C LYS A 144 -11.77 3.34 0.29
N ASN A 145 -12.58 2.35 0.71
CA ASN A 145 -13.20 2.28 2.04
C ASN A 145 -14.02 3.52 2.43
N LYS A 146 -14.60 4.23 1.44
CA LYS A 146 -15.29 5.52 1.65
C LYS A 146 -16.35 5.46 2.77
N GLU A 147 -17.20 4.46 2.77
CA GLU A 147 -18.27 4.32 3.77
C GLU A 147 -17.72 4.16 5.18
N THR A 148 -16.76 3.25 5.38
CA THR A 148 -16.09 3.07 6.67
C THR A 148 -15.35 4.33 7.11
N LYS A 149 -14.68 5.02 6.17
CA LYS A 149 -14.01 6.30 6.46
C LYS A 149 -15.03 7.35 6.88
N LYS A 150 -16.17 7.49 6.21
CA LYS A 150 -17.25 8.41 6.60
C LYS A 150 -17.71 8.14 8.04
N ILE A 151 -17.98 6.88 8.38
CA ILE A 151 -18.37 6.50 9.76
C ILE A 151 -17.29 6.90 10.77
N VAL A 152 -16.00 6.71 10.45
CA VAL A 152 -14.88 7.15 11.28
C VAL A 152 -14.88 8.69 11.42
N LEU A 153 -15.03 9.42 10.32
CA LEU A 153 -15.04 10.90 10.33
C LEU A 153 -16.26 11.48 11.09
N ASP A 154 -17.41 10.82 11.01
CA ASP A 154 -18.62 11.21 11.76
C ASP A 154 -18.44 10.98 13.27
N LYS A 155 -17.65 9.96 13.65
CA LYS A 155 -17.45 9.56 15.05
C LYS A 155 -16.28 10.29 15.72
N PHE A 156 -15.29 10.70 14.96
CA PHE A 156 -14.02 11.22 15.46
C PHE A 156 -13.67 12.56 14.80
N SER A 157 -13.36 13.56 15.62
CA SER A 157 -12.93 14.89 15.17
C SER A 157 -11.44 14.97 14.85
N THR A 158 -10.64 14.03 15.36
CA THR A 158 -9.19 14.02 15.17
C THR A 158 -8.71 12.65 14.70
N ILE A 159 -7.95 12.64 13.61
CA ILE A 159 -7.35 11.44 13.04
C ILE A 159 -5.83 11.61 13.04
N ILE A 160 -5.09 10.73 13.68
CA ILE A 160 -3.61 10.76 13.67
C ILE A 160 -3.12 9.54 12.90
N ILE A 161 -2.25 9.75 11.93
CA ILE A 161 -1.71 8.70 11.08
C ILE A 161 -0.21 8.82 11.09
N TYR A 162 0.45 7.80 11.60
CA TYR A 162 1.89 7.68 11.64
C TYR A 162 2.38 6.58 10.70
N GLN A 163 3.52 6.80 10.08
CA GLN A 163 4.15 5.87 9.15
C GLN A 163 5.65 6.13 9.08
N ASN A 164 6.41 5.10 8.74
CA ASN A 164 7.83 5.20 8.45
C ASN A 164 8.25 4.18 7.38
N ASP A 165 9.53 4.19 7.01
CA ASP A 165 10.12 3.28 6.02
C ASP A 165 10.52 1.91 6.57
N LYS A 166 10.37 1.68 7.88
CA LYS A 166 10.77 0.42 8.51
C LYS A 166 9.88 -0.74 8.06
N THR A 167 10.51 -1.86 7.75
CA THR A 167 9.83 -3.15 7.59
C THR A 167 9.44 -3.69 8.97
N TRP A 168 8.18 -3.48 9.33
CA TRP A 168 7.64 -3.89 10.63
C TRP A 168 7.26 -5.37 10.72
N PHE A 169 7.03 -6.00 9.58
CA PHE A 169 6.56 -7.38 9.46
C PHE A 169 7.45 -8.13 8.46
N GLU A 170 7.63 -9.44 8.64
CA GLU A 170 8.46 -10.26 7.74
C GLU A 170 8.00 -10.19 6.29
N GLU A 171 6.68 -10.12 6.07
CA GLU A 171 6.13 -9.77 4.77
C GLU A 171 6.08 -8.26 4.57
N PRO A 172 6.49 -7.74 3.40
CA PRO A 172 6.50 -6.31 3.10
C PRO A 172 5.07 -5.81 2.83
N ILE A 173 4.28 -5.66 3.89
CA ILE A 173 3.01 -4.93 3.87
C ILE A 173 3.28 -3.54 4.43
N PRO A 174 3.17 -2.48 3.60
CA PRO A 174 3.24 -1.12 4.12
C PRO A 174 2.09 -0.88 5.10
N CYS A 175 2.45 -0.54 6.34
CA CYS A 175 1.52 -0.33 7.44
C CYS A 175 1.65 1.10 7.96
N CYS A 176 0.60 1.54 8.65
CA CYS A 176 0.54 2.79 9.37
C CYS A 176 -0.06 2.55 10.75
N PHE A 177 0.20 3.45 11.69
CA PHE A 177 -0.49 3.52 12.96
C PHE A 177 -1.57 4.58 12.83
N ALA A 178 -2.82 4.17 12.98
CA ALA A 178 -3.98 5.04 12.89
C ALA A 178 -4.62 5.18 14.26
N ILE A 179 -4.74 6.41 14.74
CA ILE A 179 -5.46 6.75 15.97
C ILE A 179 -6.67 7.58 15.58
N PHE A 180 -7.85 7.08 15.93
CA PHE A 180 -9.12 7.76 15.76
C PHE A 180 -9.57 8.25 17.14
N THR A 181 -9.68 9.56 17.32
CA THR A 181 -9.95 10.16 18.63
C THR A 181 -10.68 11.50 18.50
N ASN A 182 -10.97 12.11 19.64
CA ASN A 182 -11.53 13.45 19.74
C ASN A 182 -10.61 14.27 20.65
N ILE A 183 -9.92 15.25 20.07
CA ILE A 183 -9.05 16.20 20.77
C ILE A 183 -9.48 17.61 20.32
N GLU A 184 -9.87 18.46 21.27
CA GLU A 184 -10.46 19.78 20.93
C GLU A 184 -9.47 20.68 20.17
N GLU A 185 -8.18 20.63 20.54
CA GLU A 185 -7.11 21.38 19.85
C GLU A 185 -6.99 21.00 18.36
N PHE A 186 -7.29 19.75 18.02
CA PHE A 186 -7.15 19.20 16.67
C PHE A 186 -8.49 18.81 16.06
N LYS A 187 -9.53 19.58 16.38
CA LYS A 187 -10.88 19.34 15.91
C LYS A 187 -10.99 19.51 14.39
N GLU A 188 -11.64 18.56 13.75
CA GLU A 188 -11.77 18.41 12.29
C GLU A 188 -10.42 18.28 11.56
N LYS A 189 -9.38 17.77 12.24
CA LYS A 189 -8.03 17.63 11.67
C LYS A 189 -7.60 16.19 11.49
N ALA A 190 -6.87 15.96 10.42
CA ALA A 190 -6.01 14.80 10.24
C ALA A 190 -4.55 15.22 10.41
N ILE A 191 -3.83 14.58 11.33
CA ILE A 191 -2.41 14.79 11.59
C ILE A 191 -1.64 13.64 10.95
N LEU A 192 -0.78 13.98 9.99
CA LEU A 192 0.05 13.03 9.27
C LEU A 192 1.48 13.16 9.76
N LEU A 193 1.99 12.08 10.35
CA LEU A 193 3.35 11.97 10.84
C LEU A 193 4.10 10.97 9.99
N TYR A 194 5.27 11.36 9.53
CA TYR A 194 6.10 10.53 8.68
C TYR A 194 7.57 10.59 9.07
N GLU A 195 8.24 9.44 9.11
CA GLU A 195 9.68 9.32 9.41
C GLU A 195 10.43 8.45 8.38
N ASP A 196 11.44 9.00 7.70
CA ASP A 196 12.45 8.29 6.87
C ASP A 196 13.63 9.22 6.63
N GLY A 197 14.54 9.23 7.60
CA GLY A 197 15.65 10.19 7.68
C GLY A 197 15.23 11.64 7.97
N VAL A 198 13.97 12.01 7.70
CA VAL A 198 13.35 13.30 8.01
C VAL A 198 12.01 13.04 8.69
N CYS A 199 11.69 13.83 9.72
CA CYS A 199 10.39 13.84 10.36
C CYS A 199 9.50 14.92 9.71
N VAL A 200 8.39 14.49 9.12
CA VAL A 200 7.39 15.37 8.52
C VAL A 200 6.13 15.31 9.38
N ASN A 201 5.59 16.49 9.70
CA ASN A 201 4.33 16.65 10.40
C ASN A 201 3.44 17.58 9.57
N GLU A 202 2.35 17.03 9.03
CA GLU A 202 1.37 17.77 8.25
C GLU A 202 0.01 17.72 8.93
N MET A 203 -0.67 18.87 8.99
CA MET A 203 -2.02 18.97 9.49
C MET A 203 -2.97 19.32 8.36
N LEU A 204 -3.95 18.46 8.14
CA LEU A 204 -4.92 18.55 7.06
C LEU A 204 -6.34 18.63 7.61
N ASP A 205 -7.29 19.08 6.80
CA ASP A 205 -8.70 18.84 7.05
C ASP A 205 -8.99 17.33 6.96
N LYS A 206 -9.70 16.76 7.94
CA LYS A 206 -9.96 15.31 8.00
C LYS A 206 -10.80 14.80 6.81
N GLU A 207 -11.60 15.64 6.18
CA GLU A 207 -12.41 15.27 5.01
C GLU A 207 -11.56 14.91 3.79
N ARG A 208 -10.32 15.40 3.73
CA ARG A 208 -9.37 15.03 2.66
C ARG A 208 -9.12 13.52 2.63
N LEU A 209 -9.27 12.81 3.75
CA LEU A 209 -9.11 11.35 3.84
C LEU A 209 -10.10 10.57 2.95
N LEU A 210 -11.22 11.17 2.56
CA LEU A 210 -12.22 10.53 1.68
C LEU A 210 -11.78 10.50 0.21
N GLN A 211 -11.02 11.52 -0.21
CA GLN A 211 -10.72 11.76 -1.61
C GLN A 211 -9.25 11.51 -1.93
N GLU A 212 -8.37 11.90 -1.02
CA GLU A 212 -6.94 11.85 -1.25
C GLU A 212 -6.34 10.52 -0.84
N GLU A 213 -5.32 10.12 -1.60
CA GLU A 213 -4.48 9.01 -1.23
C GLU A 213 -3.48 9.52 -0.19
N LEU A 214 -3.56 9.00 1.04
CA LEU A 214 -2.47 9.17 1.98
C LEU A 214 -1.34 8.23 1.59
N ILE A 215 -0.51 8.70 0.66
CA ILE A 215 0.77 8.06 0.40
C ILE A 215 1.80 8.84 1.22
N PRO A 216 2.69 8.17 1.98
CA PRO A 216 3.83 8.84 2.57
C PRO A 216 4.55 9.67 1.53
N GLN A 217 4.67 10.98 1.80
CA GLN A 217 5.29 11.87 0.85
C GLN A 217 6.68 11.38 0.49
N SER A 218 7.49 10.87 1.41
CA SER A 218 8.76 10.18 1.10
C SER A 218 8.72 9.05 0.04
N PHE A 219 7.61 8.33 -0.10
CA PHE A 219 7.44 7.29 -1.11
C PHE A 219 7.05 7.89 -2.46
N LEU A 220 6.32 9.02 -2.47
CA LEU A 220 6.15 9.88 -3.64
C LEU A 220 7.42 10.71 -3.96
N TYR A 221 8.26 10.97 -2.96
CA TYR A 221 9.47 11.81 -2.97
C TYR A 221 10.77 11.02 -3.08
N LYS A 222 10.73 9.70 -3.30
CA LYS A 222 11.81 9.01 -4.02
C LYS A 222 11.86 9.40 -5.51
N LYS A 223 11.03 10.37 -5.94
CA LYS A 223 11.37 11.33 -7.02
C LYS A 223 12.61 12.20 -6.73
N LYS A 224 13.25 12.12 -5.55
CA LYS A 224 14.56 12.73 -5.28
C LYS A 224 15.73 12.07 -6.03
N ASN A 225 15.53 10.91 -6.66
CA ASN A 225 16.52 10.38 -7.63
C ASN A 225 16.46 11.11 -8.99
N GLY A 226 15.74 12.25 -9.06
CA GLY A 226 15.48 12.98 -10.29
C GLY A 226 14.70 12.13 -11.28
N ASN A 227 14.58 12.63 -12.50
CA ASN A 227 14.16 11.83 -13.63
C ASN A 227 15.34 10.97 -14.12
N GLY A 228 16.11 10.32 -13.24
CA GLY A 228 17.44 9.80 -13.58
C GLY A 228 18.52 10.89 -13.62
N ASN A 229 19.79 10.48 -13.64
CA ASN A 229 20.95 11.38 -13.58
C ASN A 229 21.44 11.84 -14.96
N GLY A 230 20.73 11.47 -16.04
CA GLY A 230 21.11 11.81 -17.41
C GLY A 230 20.83 13.25 -17.80
N THR A 231 21.46 13.68 -18.89
CA THR A 231 21.27 15.01 -19.51
C THR A 231 20.21 15.02 -20.61
N HIS A 232 19.79 13.86 -21.09
CA HIS A 232 18.90 13.71 -22.25
C HIS A 232 17.57 13.08 -21.86
N SER A 233 16.44 13.72 -22.19
CA SER A 233 15.11 13.17 -21.87
C SER A 233 14.66 12.15 -22.91
N LEU A 234 14.03 11.06 -22.47
CA LEU A 234 13.55 10.02 -23.39
C LEU A 234 12.47 10.52 -24.35
N GLN A 235 11.66 11.50 -23.94
CA GLN A 235 10.67 12.13 -24.82
C GLN A 235 11.29 12.76 -26.08
N ASP A 236 12.57 13.13 -26.04
CA ASP A 236 13.26 13.75 -27.19
C ASP A 236 13.53 12.70 -28.30
N TYR A 237 13.56 11.41 -27.94
CA TYR A 237 13.89 10.30 -28.83
C TYR A 237 12.69 9.43 -29.20
N LEU A 238 11.70 9.37 -28.31
CA LEU A 238 10.54 8.50 -28.45
C LEU A 238 9.31 9.29 -28.92
N SER A 239 8.51 8.64 -29.75
CA SER A 239 7.25 9.19 -30.21
C SER A 239 6.15 8.98 -29.16
N ASP A 240 5.37 10.02 -28.89
CA ASP A 240 4.19 9.96 -28.05
C ASP A 240 3.02 9.19 -28.71
N LYS A 241 3.03 9.10 -30.05
CA LYS A 241 2.04 8.44 -30.89
C LYS A 241 1.94 6.95 -30.57
N ILE A 242 0.72 6.43 -30.68
CA ILE A 242 0.46 5.00 -30.48
C ILE A 242 1.20 4.20 -31.55
N THR A 243 2.17 3.40 -31.14
CA THR A 243 2.83 2.43 -32.00
C THR A 243 1.97 1.20 -32.14
N LYS A 244 1.62 0.83 -33.39
CA LYS A 244 0.87 -0.40 -33.67
C LYS A 244 1.82 -1.60 -33.63
N TYR A 245 1.44 -2.64 -32.89
CA TYR A 245 2.17 -3.90 -32.78
C TYR A 245 1.19 -5.07 -32.62
N LYS A 246 1.64 -6.30 -32.84
CA LYS A 246 0.80 -7.50 -32.69
C LYS A 246 0.60 -7.81 -31.19
N ARG A 247 -0.66 -7.96 -30.78
CA ARG A 247 -1.02 -8.23 -29.37
C ARG A 247 -1.86 -9.50 -29.24
N ASP A 248 -1.41 -10.42 -28.41
CA ASP A 248 -2.10 -11.67 -28.06
C ASP A 248 -1.71 -12.10 -26.63
N TYR A 249 -2.62 -12.75 -25.91
CA TYR A 249 -2.37 -13.22 -24.53
C TYR A 249 -2.00 -14.70 -24.44
N LYS A 250 -2.29 -15.47 -25.48
CA LYS A 250 -2.05 -16.91 -25.56
C LYS A 250 -0.81 -17.24 -26.39
N THR A 251 -0.53 -16.43 -27.41
CA THR A 251 0.53 -16.70 -28.40
C THR A 251 1.67 -15.67 -28.38
N ASN A 252 1.78 -14.85 -27.34
CA ASN A 252 2.87 -13.88 -27.24
C ASN A 252 4.23 -14.58 -27.14
N ASN A 253 5.18 -14.15 -27.97
CA ASN A 253 6.57 -14.63 -27.94
C ASN A 253 7.48 -13.71 -27.10
N ILE A 254 6.97 -12.56 -26.65
CA ILE A 254 7.66 -11.63 -25.74
C ILE A 254 6.99 -11.61 -24.37
N SER A 255 7.80 -11.61 -23.32
CA SER A 255 7.39 -11.59 -21.91
C SER A 255 8.40 -10.80 -21.07
N GLY A 256 8.02 -10.42 -19.84
CA GLY A 256 8.95 -9.75 -18.92
C GLY A 256 10.17 -10.62 -18.52
N ALA A 257 10.12 -11.94 -18.77
CA ALA A 257 11.24 -12.83 -18.51
C ALA A 257 12.28 -12.80 -19.64
N ASN A 258 11.84 -12.79 -20.90
CA ASN A 258 12.72 -12.89 -22.06
C ASN A 258 13.03 -11.57 -22.76
N ILE A 259 12.37 -10.46 -22.41
CA ILE A 259 12.64 -9.16 -23.06
C ILE A 259 14.11 -8.72 -22.97
N LEU A 260 14.85 -9.16 -21.94
CA LEU A 260 16.27 -8.86 -21.75
C LEU A 260 17.19 -9.58 -22.76
N SER A 261 16.71 -10.59 -23.50
CA SER A 261 17.48 -11.16 -24.60
C SER A 261 17.35 -10.33 -25.89
N LYS A 262 16.49 -9.31 -25.89
CA LYS A 262 16.22 -8.43 -27.04
C LYS A 262 16.82 -7.03 -26.88
N THR A 263 18.03 -6.93 -26.34
CA THR A 263 18.69 -5.62 -26.16
C THR A 263 19.34 -5.09 -27.44
N LYS A 264 19.54 -5.94 -28.45
CA LYS A 264 20.20 -5.62 -29.71
C LYS A 264 19.33 -5.91 -30.92
N ILE A 265 19.52 -5.15 -31.99
CA ILE A 265 18.94 -5.41 -33.30
C ILE A 265 19.85 -6.41 -34.05
N PRO A 266 19.34 -7.59 -34.45
CA PRO A 266 20.11 -8.56 -35.21
C PRO A 266 20.67 -7.97 -36.52
N GLU A 267 21.82 -8.50 -36.97
CA GLU A 267 22.39 -8.11 -38.26
C GLU A 267 21.45 -8.45 -39.42
N GLY A 268 21.45 -7.60 -40.46
CA GLY A 268 20.61 -7.78 -41.64
C GLY A 268 19.12 -7.49 -41.46
N LYS A 269 18.68 -7.09 -40.25
CA LYS A 269 17.29 -6.67 -40.00
C LYS A 269 17.10 -5.18 -40.26
N ASP A 270 15.92 -4.80 -40.73
CA ASP A 270 15.54 -3.39 -40.93
C ASP A 270 15.37 -2.70 -39.57
N VAL A 271 16.20 -1.68 -39.32
CA VAL A 271 16.22 -0.93 -38.07
C VAL A 271 14.90 -0.21 -37.82
N LYS A 272 14.18 0.21 -38.87
CA LYS A 272 12.88 0.92 -38.74
C LYS A 272 11.79 0.07 -38.13
N ASP A 273 11.88 -1.24 -38.30
CA ASP A 273 10.89 -2.18 -37.76
C ASP A 273 11.01 -2.35 -36.24
N TYR A 274 12.05 -1.79 -35.61
CA TYR A 274 12.28 -1.94 -34.17
C TYR A 274 11.76 -0.77 -33.35
N ALA A 275 10.98 -1.12 -32.32
CA ALA A 275 10.41 -0.24 -31.32
C ALA A 275 10.91 -0.59 -29.92
N LEU A 276 10.89 0.40 -29.02
CA LEU A 276 11.22 0.21 -27.62
C LEU A 276 10.03 -0.41 -26.88
N ALA A 277 10.21 -1.56 -26.24
CA ALA A 277 9.22 -2.15 -25.34
C ALA A 277 9.72 -2.12 -23.90
N VAL A 278 8.92 -1.57 -23.00
CA VAL A 278 9.23 -1.49 -21.56
C VAL A 278 8.13 -2.16 -20.76
N VAL A 279 8.51 -3.09 -19.88
CA VAL A 279 7.55 -3.76 -19.00
C VAL A 279 6.97 -2.75 -18.00
N ARG A 280 5.66 -2.49 -18.11
CA ARG A 280 4.94 -1.51 -17.29
C ARG A 280 4.30 -2.10 -16.04
N VAL A 281 4.16 -3.41 -15.96
CA VAL A 281 3.59 -4.12 -14.80
C VAL A 281 4.37 -5.37 -14.45
N GLY A 282 4.53 -5.63 -13.15
CA GLY A 282 5.13 -6.86 -12.63
C GLY A 282 6.20 -6.61 -11.56
N ASN A 283 6.20 -7.45 -10.51
CA ASN A 283 7.00 -7.20 -9.30
C ASN A 283 8.51 -7.19 -9.56
N SER A 284 9.03 -8.16 -10.31
CA SER A 284 10.46 -8.30 -10.62
C SER A 284 10.84 -7.83 -12.04
N SER A 285 9.84 -7.58 -12.89
CA SER A 285 10.07 -7.33 -14.32
C SER A 285 9.83 -5.89 -14.74
N ILE A 286 9.20 -5.05 -13.91
CA ILE A 286 8.96 -3.66 -14.25
C ILE A 286 10.27 -2.93 -14.58
N GLY A 287 10.23 -2.10 -15.63
CA GLY A 287 11.38 -1.36 -16.15
C GLY A 287 12.32 -2.18 -17.05
N LYS A 288 12.17 -3.51 -17.12
CA LYS A 288 12.93 -4.31 -18.11
C LYS A 288 12.54 -3.88 -19.51
N THR A 289 13.57 -3.69 -20.33
CA THR A 289 13.44 -3.04 -21.63
C THR A 289 14.11 -3.87 -22.72
N GLY A 290 13.55 -3.83 -23.92
CA GLY A 290 14.13 -4.45 -25.12
C GLY A 290 13.62 -3.79 -26.40
N LEU A 291 14.23 -4.15 -27.52
CA LEU A 291 13.87 -3.76 -28.87
C LEU A 291 13.05 -4.88 -29.51
N ILE A 292 11.78 -4.60 -29.79
CA ILE A 292 10.88 -5.55 -30.42
C ILE A 292 10.75 -5.24 -31.91
N ASN A 293 10.65 -6.28 -32.73
CA ASN A 293 10.33 -6.13 -34.15
C ASN A 293 8.81 -6.07 -34.31
N LEU A 294 8.29 -4.94 -34.82
CA LEU A 294 6.85 -4.68 -34.95
C LEU A 294 6.11 -5.66 -35.88
N LYS A 295 6.83 -6.32 -36.80
CA LYS A 295 6.27 -7.30 -37.75
C LYS A 295 6.29 -8.73 -37.20
N GLU A 296 7.30 -9.07 -36.39
CA GLU A 296 7.57 -10.44 -35.96
C GLU A 296 7.14 -10.72 -34.52
N ASP A 297 7.25 -9.73 -33.63
CA ASP A 297 7.00 -9.91 -32.21
C ASP A 297 5.55 -9.70 -31.82
N VAL A 298 5.08 -10.57 -30.91
CA VAL A 298 3.73 -10.57 -30.34
C VAL A 298 3.86 -10.39 -28.84
N LEU A 299 3.25 -9.32 -28.32
CA LEU A 299 3.31 -8.93 -26.92
C LEU A 299 1.94 -9.04 -26.27
N ASN A 300 1.91 -9.12 -24.95
CA ASN A 300 0.68 -8.90 -24.19
C ASN A 300 0.57 -7.44 -23.72
N ASP A 301 -0.32 -7.17 -22.78
CA ASP A 301 -0.63 -5.82 -22.29
C ASP A 301 0.29 -5.32 -21.17
N MET A 302 1.32 -6.10 -20.84
CA MET A 302 2.26 -5.79 -19.77
C MET A 302 3.34 -4.78 -20.19
N PHE A 303 3.28 -4.28 -21.43
CA PHE A 303 4.30 -3.40 -22.00
C PHE A 303 3.73 -2.03 -22.37
N TYR A 304 4.56 -1.00 -22.23
CA TYR A 304 4.49 0.17 -23.10
C TYR A 304 5.38 -0.06 -24.31
N VAL A 305 4.88 0.27 -25.49
CA VAL A 305 5.63 0.20 -26.75
C VAL A 305 5.73 1.60 -27.33
N PHE A 306 6.95 2.03 -27.62
CA PHE A 306 7.27 3.34 -28.16
C PHE A 306 8.03 3.21 -29.47
N GLY A 307 7.53 3.88 -30.50
CA GLY A 307 8.28 4.15 -31.71
C GLY A 307 9.35 5.19 -31.42
N PHE A 308 10.42 5.16 -32.19
CA PHE A 308 11.41 6.23 -32.20
C PHE A 308 10.95 7.37 -33.10
N ASN A 309 11.30 8.60 -32.76
CA ASN A 309 11.05 9.75 -33.61
C ASN A 309 11.71 9.54 -34.97
N GLU A 310 11.13 10.10 -36.04
CA GLU A 310 11.53 9.82 -37.43
C GLU A 310 13.04 10.03 -37.67
N LYS A 311 13.60 11.10 -37.08
CA LYS A 311 15.03 11.42 -37.07
C LYS A 311 15.93 10.28 -36.55
N TYR A 312 15.44 9.46 -35.63
CA TYR A 312 16.18 8.38 -34.97
C TYR A 312 15.68 6.99 -35.38
N SER A 313 14.78 6.91 -36.36
CA SER A 313 14.14 5.65 -36.75
C SER A 313 15.10 4.62 -37.35
N GLU A 314 16.21 5.06 -37.94
CA GLU A 314 17.28 4.23 -38.52
C GLU A 314 18.53 4.13 -37.64
N ASP A 315 18.60 4.82 -36.51
CA ASP A 315 19.80 4.87 -35.67
C ASP A 315 19.88 3.64 -34.75
N LYS A 316 20.51 2.58 -35.25
CA LYS A 316 20.69 1.32 -34.50
C LYS A 316 21.40 1.53 -33.17
N LEU A 317 22.52 2.25 -33.17
CA LEU A 317 23.37 2.40 -31.99
C LEU A 317 22.65 3.17 -30.88
N LEU A 318 21.94 4.22 -31.24
CA LEU A 318 21.14 4.99 -30.29
C LEU A 318 20.02 4.14 -29.67
N LYS A 319 19.29 3.37 -30.48
CA LYS A 319 18.21 2.49 -29.99
C LYS A 319 18.74 1.48 -28.97
N GLU A 320 19.86 0.84 -29.26
CA GLU A 320 20.52 -0.12 -28.36
C GLU A 320 21.03 0.56 -27.09
N LYS A 321 21.65 1.74 -27.21
CA LYS A 321 22.14 2.51 -26.06
C LYS A 321 21.03 2.95 -25.11
N ILE A 322 19.88 3.37 -25.65
CA ILE A 322 18.69 3.71 -24.86
C ILE A 322 18.21 2.51 -24.03
N VAL A 323 18.19 1.31 -24.63
CA VAL A 323 17.78 0.08 -23.94
C VAL A 323 18.76 -0.27 -22.82
N ASP A 324 20.05 -0.16 -23.07
CA ASP A 324 21.09 -0.42 -22.08
C ASP A 324 20.99 0.54 -20.89
N GLU A 325 20.82 1.84 -21.13
CA GLU A 325 20.66 2.84 -20.06
C GLU A 325 19.39 2.59 -19.24
N LEU A 326 18.26 2.27 -19.87
CA LEU A 326 17.03 1.91 -19.17
C LEU A 326 17.20 0.65 -18.32
N ASN A 327 17.90 -0.36 -18.84
CA ASN A 327 18.13 -1.62 -18.12
C ASN A 327 19.11 -1.47 -16.94
N LYS A 328 20.11 -0.58 -17.01
CA LYS A 328 20.96 -0.23 -15.87
C LYS A 328 20.18 0.45 -14.74
N ASN A 329 19.11 1.16 -15.08
CA ASN A 329 18.30 1.93 -14.14
C ASN A 329 16.99 1.22 -13.75
N GLN A 330 16.89 -0.11 -13.88
CA GLN A 330 15.66 -0.86 -13.52
C GLN A 330 15.20 -0.62 -12.08
N GLU A 331 16.12 -0.45 -11.15
CA GLU A 331 15.79 -0.20 -9.74
C GLU A 331 15.04 1.12 -9.55
N HIS A 332 15.37 2.15 -10.33
CA HIS A 332 14.63 3.41 -10.35
C HIS A 332 13.14 3.16 -10.65
N PHE A 333 12.83 2.43 -11.73
CA PHE A 333 11.46 2.12 -12.12
C PHE A 333 10.73 1.20 -11.12
N ARG A 334 11.45 0.27 -10.48
CA ARG A 334 10.89 -0.57 -9.39
C ARG A 334 10.51 0.23 -8.15
N ASN A 335 11.19 1.36 -7.93
CA ASN A 335 10.99 2.26 -6.81
C ASN A 335 9.94 3.36 -7.10
N LEU A 336 9.68 3.67 -8.39
CA LEU A 336 8.57 4.55 -8.79
C LEU A 336 7.20 3.90 -8.57
N SER A 337 7.11 2.58 -8.72
CA SER A 337 5.86 1.83 -8.69
C SER A 337 5.52 1.29 -7.30
N ILE A 338 4.90 2.10 -6.44
CA ILE A 338 4.55 1.68 -5.07
C ILE A 338 3.04 1.86 -4.85
N ARG A 339 2.25 1.20 -5.71
CA ARG A 339 0.84 0.91 -5.40
C ARG A 339 0.77 -0.45 -4.73
N VAL A 340 -0.05 -0.54 -3.68
CA VAL A 340 -0.32 -1.77 -2.94
C VAL A 340 -0.98 -2.78 -3.89
N GLY A 341 -0.21 -3.73 -4.43
CA GLY A 341 -0.62 -4.67 -5.49
C GLY A 341 0.47 -4.93 -6.53
N SER A 342 0.08 -5.24 -7.76
CA SER A 342 1.02 -5.35 -8.89
C SER A 342 1.73 -4.00 -9.11
N LYS A 343 3.07 -4.02 -9.03
CA LYS A 343 3.89 -2.85 -9.38
C LYS A 343 3.52 -2.39 -10.79
N SER A 344 3.14 -1.13 -10.93
CA SER A 344 2.78 -0.51 -12.21
C SER A 344 3.42 0.87 -12.35
N MET A 345 3.86 1.21 -13.56
CA MET A 345 4.52 2.47 -13.90
C MET A 345 3.63 3.29 -14.84
N LYS A 346 3.58 4.63 -14.67
CA LYS A 346 2.87 5.49 -15.62
C LYS A 346 3.75 5.75 -16.84
N LYS A 347 3.12 5.94 -18.00
CA LYS A 347 3.83 6.28 -19.25
C LYS A 347 4.69 7.55 -19.10
N VAL A 348 4.16 8.56 -18.39
CA VAL A 348 4.85 9.85 -18.14
C VAL A 348 6.14 9.66 -17.34
N ASP A 349 6.15 8.80 -16.33
CA ASP A 349 7.34 8.58 -15.49
C ASP A 349 8.51 8.00 -16.32
N LEU A 350 8.20 7.25 -17.38
CA LEU A 350 9.20 6.72 -18.31
C LEU A 350 9.64 7.76 -19.35
N LEU A 351 8.73 8.54 -19.93
CA LEU A 351 9.07 9.56 -20.92
C LEU A 351 9.89 10.71 -20.32
N ASP A 352 9.59 11.07 -19.08
CA ASP A 352 10.30 12.12 -18.35
C ASP A 352 11.71 11.69 -17.94
N PHE A 353 11.99 10.37 -17.90
CA PHE A 353 13.28 9.80 -17.51
C PHE A 353 14.41 10.25 -18.44
N ARG A 354 15.58 10.45 -17.84
CA ARG A 354 16.78 11.02 -18.43
C ARG A 354 17.91 10.01 -18.40
N ILE A 355 18.57 9.90 -19.53
CA ILE A 355 19.59 8.89 -19.83
C ILE A 355 20.91 9.54 -20.22
N ASN A 356 22.01 8.79 -20.05
CA ASN A 356 23.34 9.20 -20.49
C ASN A 356 23.60 8.66 -21.90
N LEU A 357 23.45 9.52 -22.90
CA LEU A 357 23.57 9.18 -24.31
C LEU A 357 24.88 9.58 -24.96
#